data_AF-A0AAW1HUJ6-F1
#
_entry.id   AF-A0AAW1HUJ6-F1
#
_cell.length_a   1.000
_cell.length_b   1.000
_cell.length_c   1.000
_cell.angle_alpha   90.00
_cell.angle_beta   90.00
_cell.angle_gamma   90.00
#
_symmetry.space_group_name_H-M   'P 1'
#
loop_
_entity.id
_entity.type
_entity.pdbx_description
1 polymer ?
#
loop_
_entity_poly.entity_id
_entity_poly.type
_entity_poly.pdbx_seq_one_letter_code
_entity_poly.pdbx_strand_id
1 'polypeptide(L)'
;MTSATEVVKSAGPKLVPFFKTVAIYFVIFMPHDQPSIVGAIIKILPIISLMIFVYLYGRDQADEYKWFSRRILTGLIFSSIGDVCLVWSKDYFQFGMVSFAIGHINYITAFGFKPLVFRVGLVGYILTLICKY
;
A
#
# COMPACT_ATOMS: atom_id res chain seq x y z
N MET A 1 20.00 -19.54 -1.09
CA MET A 1 19.06 -18.87 -0.18
C MET A 1 19.70 -17.54 0.19
N THR A 2 19.16 -16.41 -0.28
CA THR A 2 19.63 -15.10 0.17
C THR A 2 19.33 -14.98 1.66
N SER A 3 20.36 -14.73 2.47
CA SER A 3 20.17 -14.51 3.91
C SER A 3 19.23 -13.31 4.11
N ALA A 4 18.36 -13.36 5.11
CA ALA A 4 17.46 -12.24 5.45
C ALA A 4 18.23 -10.91 5.59
N THR A 5 19.47 -10.98 6.09
CA THR A 5 20.37 -9.83 6.22
C THR A 5 20.73 -9.19 4.87
N GLU A 6 20.89 -9.99 3.82
CA GLU A 6 21.20 -9.51 2.46
C GLU A 6 19.99 -8.84 1.80
N VAL A 7 18.79 -9.37 2.05
CA VAL A 7 17.54 -8.74 1.61
C VAL A 7 17.34 -7.39 2.32
N VAL A 8 17.57 -7.34 3.63
CA VAL A 8 17.46 -6.10 4.41
C VAL A 8 18.48 -5.05 3.95
N LYS A 9 19.74 -5.43 3.72
CA LYS A 9 20.77 -4.50 3.24
C LYS A 9 20.45 -3.94 1.85
N SER A 10 19.86 -4.74 0.97
CA SER A 10 19.56 -4.32 -0.41
C SER A 10 18.24 -3.57 -0.56
N ALA A 11 17.19 -3.97 0.18
CA ALA A 11 15.86 -3.36 0.10
C ALA A 11 15.66 -2.20 1.10
N GLY A 12 16.26 -2.31 2.30
CA GLY A 12 16.08 -1.36 3.41
C GLY A 12 16.35 0.09 3.03
N PRO A 13 17.54 0.43 2.46
CA PRO A 13 17.85 1.80 2.05
C PRO A 13 16.84 2.36 1.03
N LYS A 14 16.29 1.51 0.16
CA LYS A 14 15.33 1.92 -0.89
C LYS A 14 13.92 2.16 -0.32
N LEU A 15 13.59 1.61 0.85
CA LEU A 15 12.32 1.84 1.56
C LEU A 15 12.37 3.04 2.50
N VAL A 16 13.53 3.65 2.74
CA VAL A 16 13.67 4.85 3.58
C VAL A 16 12.73 5.99 3.15
N PRO A 17 12.56 6.32 1.85
CA PRO A 17 11.64 7.39 1.45
C PRO A 17 10.18 7.07 1.79
N PHE A 18 9.79 5.80 1.79
CA PHE A 18 8.44 5.37 2.18
C PHE A 18 8.20 5.63 3.66
N PHE A 19 9.09 5.15 4.54
CA PHE A 19 8.93 5.38 5.98
C PHE A 19 8.97 6.88 6.35
N LYS A 20 9.80 7.67 5.66
CA LYS A 20 9.82 9.13 5.84
C LYS A 20 8.48 9.78 5.47
N THR A 21 7.92 9.43 4.31
CA THR A 21 6.66 10.01 3.85
C THR A 21 5.48 9.56 4.72
N VAL A 22 5.48 8.31 5.21
CA VAL A 22 4.51 7.83 6.22
C VAL A 22 4.61 8.65 7.50
N ALA A 23 5.82 8.84 8.03
CA ALA A 23 6.03 9.64 9.23
C ALA A 23 5.54 11.09 9.04
N ILE A 24 5.87 11.71 7.89
CA ILE A 24 5.39 13.06 7.54
C ILE A 24 3.86 13.11 7.51
N TYR A 25 3.20 12.14 6.88
CA TYR A 25 1.74 12.08 6.82
C TYR A 25 1.10 12.04 8.21
N PHE A 26 1.60 11.19 9.11
CA PHE A 26 1.06 11.08 10.47
C PHE A 26 1.43 12.27 11.38
N VAL A 27 2.62 12.87 11.22
CA VAL A 27 3.09 13.99 12.04
C VAL A 27 2.41 15.31 11.66
N ILE A 28 2.14 15.55 10.39
CA ILE A 28 1.55 16.81 9.91
C ILE A 28 0.12 17.03 10.45
N PHE A 29 -0.54 16.00 10.99
CA PHE A 29 -1.88 16.06 11.59
C PHE A 29 -2.83 16.98 10.80
N MET A 30 -3.17 16.56 9.58
CA MET A 30 -4.06 17.33 8.71
C MET A 30 -5.50 17.29 9.26
N PRO A 31 -6.17 18.44 9.49
CA PRO A 31 -7.57 18.46 9.90
C PRO A 31 -8.44 17.70 8.89
N HIS A 32 -9.23 16.74 9.37
CA HIS A 32 -10.10 15.92 8.52
C HIS A 32 -11.26 16.72 7.89
N ASP A 33 -11.57 17.90 8.43
CA ASP A 33 -12.78 18.66 8.12
C ASP A 33 -12.63 19.62 6.93
N GLN A 34 -11.43 19.77 6.37
CA GLN A 34 -11.20 20.62 5.20
C GLN A 34 -10.43 19.87 4.10
N PRO A 35 -11.09 19.52 2.98
CA PRO A 35 -10.40 18.87 1.87
C PRO A 35 -9.37 19.84 1.27
N SER A 36 -8.13 19.38 1.11
CA SER A 36 -7.05 20.20 0.56
C SER A 36 -6.21 19.42 -0.44
N ILE A 37 -5.76 20.11 -1.50
CA ILE A 37 -4.85 19.55 -2.50
C ILE A 37 -3.52 19.14 -1.84
N VAL A 38 -3.03 19.96 -0.89
CA VAL A 38 -1.82 19.65 -0.12
C VAL A 38 -2.02 18.36 0.70
N GLY A 39 -3.15 18.21 1.39
CA GLY A 39 -3.50 16.99 2.11
C GLY A 39 -3.57 15.77 1.21
N ALA A 40 -4.14 15.91 0.00
CA ALA A 40 -4.17 14.85 -1.00
C ALA A 40 -2.76 14.43 -1.46
N ILE A 41 -1.89 15.39 -1.75
CA ILE A 41 -0.49 15.11 -2.12
C ILE A 41 0.22 14.38 -0.98
N ILE A 42 0.15 14.91 0.25
CA ILE A 42 0.81 14.31 1.42
C ILE A 42 0.29 12.88 1.64
N LYS A 43 -1.01 12.65 1.47
CA LYS A 43 -1.63 11.34 1.65
C LYS A 43 -1.13 10.30 0.64
N ILE A 44 -0.90 10.69 -0.62
CA ILE A 44 -0.42 9.75 -1.65
C ILE A 44 1.10 9.62 -1.71
N LEU A 45 1.89 10.50 -1.08
CA LEU A 45 3.35 10.44 -1.09
C LEU A 45 3.92 9.07 -0.66
N PRO A 46 3.42 8.41 0.41
CA PRO A 46 3.85 7.05 0.76
C PRO A 46 3.66 6.06 -0.37
N ILE A 47 2.49 6.08 -1.03
CA ILE A 47 2.17 5.17 -2.13
C ILE A 47 3.06 5.45 -3.34
N ILE A 48 3.31 6.73 -3.67
CA ILE A 48 4.26 7.11 -4.74
C ILE A 48 5.65 6.57 -4.44
N SER A 49 6.12 6.70 -3.20
CA SER A 49 7.41 6.13 -2.80
C SER A 49 7.46 4.61 -2.98
N LEU A 50 6.37 3.90 -2.67
CA LEU A 50 6.28 2.45 -2.91
C LEU A 50 6.26 2.12 -4.40
N MET A 51 5.57 2.91 -5.24
CA MET A 51 5.57 2.71 -6.68
C MET A 51 6.97 2.81 -7.26
N ILE A 52 7.74 3.83 -6.85
CA ILE A 52 9.15 3.99 -7.27
C ILE A 52 9.98 2.78 -6.81
N PHE A 53 9.82 2.35 -5.55
CA PHE A 53 10.51 1.18 -5.01
C PHE A 53 10.22 -0.09 -5.84
N VAL A 54 8.94 -0.38 -6.10
CA VAL A 54 8.51 -1.57 -6.83
C VAL A 54 8.97 -1.52 -8.30
N TYR A 55 8.95 -0.35 -8.92
CA TYR A 55 9.42 -0.16 -10.30
C TYR A 55 10.93 -0.41 -10.40
N LEU A 56 11.73 0.17 -9.51
CA LEU A 56 13.19 0.01 -9.52
C LEU A 56 13.60 -1.43 -9.15
N TYR A 57 12.92 -2.06 -8.19
CA TYR A 57 13.23 -3.42 -7.76
C TYR A 57 12.71 -4.48 -8.74
N GLY A 58 11.62 -4.19 -9.47
CA GLY A 58 11.03 -5.11 -10.44
C GLY A 58 11.74 -5.16 -11.79
N ARG A 59 12.55 -4.14 -12.13
CA ARG A 59 13.22 -4.04 -13.44
C ARG A 59 14.31 -5.09 -13.65
N ASP A 60 15.06 -5.41 -12.60
CA ASP A 60 16.24 -6.28 -12.66
C ASP A 60 15.93 -7.76 -12.40
N GLN A 61 14.65 -8.12 -12.32
CA GLN A 61 14.20 -9.47 -11.97
C GLN A 61 13.78 -10.29 -13.20
N ALA A 62 13.78 -11.62 -13.06
CA ALA A 62 13.31 -12.55 -14.08
C ALA A 62 11.84 -12.29 -14.49
N ASP A 63 11.44 -12.75 -15.67
CA ASP A 63 10.13 -12.41 -16.27
C ASP A 63 8.92 -12.77 -15.40
N GLU A 64 9.02 -13.83 -14.58
CA GLU A 64 7.97 -14.21 -13.62
C GLU A 64 7.73 -13.12 -12.55
N TYR A 65 8.77 -12.44 -12.09
CA TYR A 65 8.68 -11.36 -11.11
C TYR A 65 8.21 -10.04 -11.72
N LYS A 66 8.36 -9.86 -13.04
CA LYS A 66 7.83 -8.69 -13.76
C LYS A 66 6.31 -8.69 -13.74
N TRP A 67 5.67 -9.85 -13.93
CA TRP A 67 4.21 -9.95 -13.84
C TRP A 67 3.70 -9.55 -12.45
N PHE A 68 4.35 -10.07 -11.40
CA PHE A 68 4.06 -9.71 -10.02
C PHE A 68 4.21 -8.20 -9.77
N SER A 69 5.37 -7.62 -10.12
CA SER A 69 5.64 -6.19 -9.95
C SER A 69 4.62 -5.31 -10.67
N ARG A 70 4.22 -5.67 -11.90
CA ARG A 70 3.18 -4.94 -12.66
C ARG A 70 1.83 -4.95 -11.95
N ARG A 71 1.40 -6.09 -11.40
CA ARG A 71 0.15 -6.18 -10.64
C ARG A 71 0.21 -5.34 -9.36
N ILE A 72 1.32 -5.38 -8.63
CA ILE A 72 1.53 -4.52 -7.46
C ILE A 72 1.49 -3.03 -7.85
N LEU A 73 2.15 -2.63 -8.94
CA LEU A 73 2.10 -1.24 -9.43
C LEU A 73 0.69 -0.81 -9.80
N THR A 74 -0.05 -1.63 -10.55
CA THR A 74 -1.46 -1.34 -10.87
C THR A 74 -2.28 -1.19 -9.59
N GLY A 75 -2.10 -2.06 -8.61
CA GLY A 75 -2.78 -1.95 -7.33
C GLY A 75 -2.46 -0.65 -6.58
N LEU A 76 -1.19 -0.22 -6.60
CA LEU A 76 -0.75 1.04 -5.98
C LEU A 76 -1.34 2.27 -6.67
N ILE A 77 -1.45 2.27 -8.00
CA ILE A 77 -2.09 3.36 -8.76
C ILE A 77 -3.57 3.49 -8.36
N PHE A 78 -4.30 2.37 -8.30
CA PHE A 78 -5.70 2.40 -7.87
C PHE A 78 -5.85 2.79 -6.40
N SER A 79 -4.89 2.43 -5.54
CA SER A 79 -4.88 2.85 -4.14
C SER A 79 -4.62 4.34 -3.99
N SER A 80 -3.71 4.93 -4.77
CA SER A 80 -3.48 6.38 -4.74
C SER A 80 -4.68 7.17 -5.26
N ILE A 81 -5.36 6.69 -6.31
CA ILE A 81 -6.62 7.29 -6.77
C ILE A 81 -7.68 7.23 -5.66
N GLY A 82 -7.80 6.09 -4.97
CA GLY A 82 -8.70 5.92 -3.83
C GLY A 82 -8.42 6.93 -2.72
N ASP A 83 -7.15 7.13 -2.37
CA ASP A 83 -6.73 8.09 -1.35
C ASP A 83 -7.06 9.54 -1.70
N VAL A 84 -6.89 9.94 -2.96
CA VAL A 84 -7.29 11.26 -3.46
C VAL A 84 -8.81 11.42 -3.36
N CYS A 85 -9.59 10.43 -3.79
CA CYS A 85 -11.05 10.46 -3.66
C CYS A 85 -11.52 10.58 -2.21
N LEU A 86 -10.80 9.97 -1.26
CA LEU A 86 -11.12 10.08 0.17
C LEU A 86 -10.86 11.47 0.75
N VAL A 87 -10.00 12.29 0.15
CA VAL A 87 -9.84 13.68 0.61
C VAL A 87 -11.12 14.47 0.39
N TRP A 88 -11.76 14.33 -0.76
CA TRP A 88 -13.08 14.89 -1.06
C TRP A 88 -14.19 13.83 -0.88
N SER A 89 -14.17 13.13 0.26
CA SER A 89 -15.07 12.01 0.53
C SER A 89 -16.56 12.37 0.42
N LYS A 90 -16.94 13.61 0.72
CA LYS A 90 -18.34 14.08 0.59
C LYS A 90 -18.94 13.78 -0.79
N ASP A 91 -18.15 13.93 -1.85
CA ASP A 91 -18.61 13.78 -3.23
C ASP A 91 -18.05 12.51 -3.91
N TYR A 92 -16.86 12.05 -3.49
CA TYR A 92 -16.12 10.99 -4.19
C TYR A 92 -15.88 9.71 -3.39
N PHE A 93 -16.48 9.56 -2.19
CA PHE A 93 -16.26 8.37 -1.36
C PHE A 93 -16.51 7.05 -2.12
N GLN A 94 -17.62 6.94 -2.83
CA GLN A 94 -17.97 5.72 -3.57
C GLN A 94 -16.96 5.41 -4.68
N PHE A 95 -16.51 6.43 -5.43
CA PHE A 95 -15.46 6.25 -6.43
C PHE A 95 -14.14 5.79 -5.81
N GLY A 96 -13.80 6.34 -4.63
CA GLY A 96 -12.64 5.90 -3.86
C GLY A 96 -12.73 4.42 -3.49
N MET A 97 -13.88 3.97 -2.99
CA MET A 97 -14.09 2.57 -2.62
C MET A 97 -13.99 1.61 -3.81
N VAL A 98 -14.54 1.99 -4.97
CA VAL A 98 -14.40 1.21 -6.21
C VAL A 98 -12.92 1.15 -6.62
N SER A 99 -12.20 2.27 -6.54
CA SER A 99 -10.77 2.32 -6.85
C SER A 99 -9.98 1.38 -5.93
N PHE A 100 -10.22 1.43 -4.61
CA PHE A 100 -9.58 0.50 -3.68
C PHE A 100 -9.93 -0.95 -3.95
N ALA A 101 -11.16 -1.27 -4.32
CA ALA A 101 -11.56 -2.63 -4.67
C ALA A 101 -10.76 -3.16 -5.86
N ILE A 102 -10.62 -2.37 -6.93
CA ILE A 102 -9.78 -2.72 -8.09
C ILE A 102 -8.31 -2.89 -7.66
N GLY A 103 -7.82 -2.02 -6.77
CA GLY A 103 -6.48 -2.13 -6.21
C GLY A 103 -6.25 -3.46 -5.49
N HIS A 104 -7.19 -3.85 -4.61
CA HIS A 104 -7.14 -5.10 -3.86
C HIS A 104 -7.23 -6.33 -4.76
N ILE A 105 -8.05 -6.31 -5.82
CA ILE A 105 -8.07 -7.40 -6.81
C ILE A 105 -6.68 -7.59 -7.45
N ASN A 106 -5.97 -6.50 -7.76
CA ASN A 106 -4.61 -6.59 -8.30
C ASN A 106 -3.61 -7.14 -7.27
N TYR A 107 -3.71 -6.75 -5.98
CA TYR A 107 -2.87 -7.31 -4.93
C TYR A 107 -3.14 -8.80 -4.70
N ILE A 108 -4.41 -9.18 -4.58
CA ILE A 108 -4.83 -10.57 -4.39
C ILE A 108 -4.38 -11.45 -5.56
N THR A 109 -4.51 -10.95 -6.80
CA THR A 109 -4.01 -11.70 -7.97
C THR A 109 -2.49 -11.82 -7.97
N ALA A 110 -1.75 -10.79 -7.53
CA ALA A 110 -0.29 -10.83 -7.42
C ALA A 110 0.21 -11.82 -6.36
N PHE A 111 -0.34 -11.75 -5.14
CA PHE A 111 0.10 -12.58 -4.00
C PHE A 111 -0.51 -13.99 -4.03
N GLY A 112 -1.66 -14.15 -4.70
CA GLY A 112 -2.43 -15.39 -4.68
C GLY A 112 -2.97 -15.72 -3.29
N PHE A 113 -3.43 -16.95 -3.14
CA PHE A 113 -4.08 -17.46 -1.92
C PHE A 113 -3.30 -18.61 -1.28
N LYS A 114 -1.97 -18.67 -1.43
CA LYS A 114 -1.17 -19.78 -0.89
C LYS A 114 0.04 -19.27 -0.10
N PRO A 115 0.30 -19.83 1.11
CA PRO A 115 -0.55 -20.74 1.87
C PRO A 115 -1.69 -19.99 2.60
N LEU A 116 -2.93 -20.47 2.49
CA LEU A 116 -4.05 -20.00 3.31
C LEU A 116 -3.93 -20.58 4.72
N VAL A 117 -3.28 -19.86 5.63
CA VAL A 117 -3.15 -20.28 7.03
C VAL A 117 -4.36 -19.79 7.83
N PHE A 118 -5.51 -20.45 7.67
CA PHE A 118 -6.78 -20.08 8.30
C PHE A 118 -6.67 -19.86 9.81
N ARG A 119 -5.80 -20.62 10.49
CA ARG A 119 -5.53 -20.46 11.94
C ARG A 119 -5.03 -19.05 12.29
N VAL A 120 -4.13 -18.49 11.50
CA VAL A 120 -3.62 -17.11 11.72
C VAL A 120 -4.73 -16.10 11.48
N GLY A 121 -5.54 -16.30 10.43
CA GLY A 121 -6.70 -15.46 10.16
C GLY A 121 -7.72 -15.48 11.31
N LEU A 122 -8.03 -16.66 11.86
CA LEU A 122 -8.95 -16.83 12.99
C LEU A 122 -8.41 -16.16 14.26
N VAL A 123 -7.13 -16.38 14.60
CA VAL A 123 -6.49 -15.74 15.77
C VAL A 123 -6.50 -14.22 15.63
N GLY A 124 -6.16 -13.70 14.45
CA GLY A 124 -6.22 -12.27 14.17
C GLY A 124 -7.62 -11.69 14.33
N TYR A 125 -8.65 -12.39 13.84
CA TYR A 125 -10.05 -11.98 13.98
C TYR A 125 -10.54 -11.99 15.44
N ILE A 126 -10.15 -13.00 16.22
CA ILE A 126 -10.48 -13.04 17.64
C ILE A 126 -9.81 -11.89 18.39
N LEU A 127 -8.54 -11.59 18.09
CA LEU A 127 -7.83 -10.46 18.70
C LEU A 127 -8.49 -9.12 18.40
N THR A 128 -8.97 -8.89 17.17
CA THR A 128 -9.68 -7.64 16.85
C THR A 128 -11.02 -7.52 17.57
N LEU A 129 -11.72 -8.63 17.82
CA LEU A 129 -12.93 -8.63 18.65
C LEU A 129 -12.62 -8.33 20.12
N ILE A 130 -11.50 -8.83 20.65
CA ILE A 130 -11.07 -8.56 22.04
C ILE A 130 -10.66 -7.10 22.22
N CYS A 131 -9.91 -6.51 21.28
CA CYS A 131 -9.48 -5.11 21.36
C CYS A 131 -10.59 -4.08 21.06
N LYS A 132 -11.80 -4.51 20.72
CA LYS A 132 -12.94 -3.62 20.46
C LYS A 132 -13.77 -3.30 21.72
N TYR A 133 -13.34 -3.80 22.87
CA TYR A 133 -13.87 -3.54 24.21
C TYR A 133 -12.74 -3.03 25.12
#